data_AF-A0AB74TY86-F1
#
_entry.id   AF-A0AB74TY86-F1
#
_cell.length_a   1.000
_cell.length_b   1.000
_cell.length_c   1.000
_cell.angle_alpha   90.00
_cell.angle_beta   90.00
_cell.angle_gamma   90.00
#
_symmetry.space_group_name_H-M   'P 1'
#
loop_
_entity.id
_entity.type
_entity.pdbx_description
1 polymer ?
#
loop_
_entity_poly.entity_id
_entity_poly.type
_entity_poly.pdbx_seq_one_letter_code
_entity_poly.pdbx_strand_id
1 'polypeptide(L)'
;MKQLKVFFRASLLLLVSFIIVACGNQDASNASTTNQDVVTNDEAPTVVKVGMGTEDGRIMWEEIGERLLEHENIEIEPVVINDFYQLNRALSDGDIDMNLYQYISFLAQYNEDAGTELRPIGYGSIPPIAIFADPSIQSIDDIPDGARVSFTDDPVNIDNSLIQLKTAGLIEVEEVEGERLSIDKITNNPKNLEFIPLEGPEVARSLATGDVDVMITGLSMANDAGFKPEDALYIEDTDKTPYYYQVMMVTNKDRVDDEVLKTVVDYYQSEETVKSEKARRGDAYVPAWHEGETPLEDYDKYVEEFMKN
;
A
#
# COMPACT_ATOMS: atom_id res chain seq x y z
N MET A 1 -16.43 58.26 -16.38
CA MET A 1 -17.83 58.76 -16.32
C MET A 1 -18.73 57.56 -16.63
N LYS A 2 -19.75 57.12 -15.90
CA LYS A 2 -20.49 57.49 -14.69
C LYS A 2 -21.14 56.18 -14.20
N GLN A 3 -20.96 55.78 -12.94
CA GLN A 3 -21.98 55.74 -11.88
C GLN A 3 -23.17 54.75 -12.09
N LEU A 4 -23.16 53.69 -11.27
CA LEU A 4 -24.17 53.31 -10.28
C LEU A 4 -25.67 53.29 -10.69
N LYS A 5 -26.34 52.15 -10.46
CA LYS A 5 -27.55 52.06 -9.61
C LYS A 5 -28.01 50.63 -9.35
N VAL A 6 -27.95 50.28 -8.07
CA VAL A 6 -28.68 49.22 -7.38
C VAL A 6 -30.18 49.44 -7.54
N PHE A 7 -30.94 48.37 -7.80
CA PHE A 7 -32.38 48.33 -7.52
C PHE A 7 -32.71 47.09 -6.70
N PHE A 8 -33.04 47.37 -5.45
CA PHE A 8 -33.71 46.51 -4.49
C PHE A 8 -35.18 46.35 -4.92
N ARG A 9 -35.68 45.13 -5.05
CA ARG A 9 -37.13 44.85 -4.98
C ARG A 9 -37.37 43.57 -4.17
N ALA A 10 -38.00 43.79 -3.03
CA ALA A 10 -38.54 42.80 -2.13
C ALA A 10 -39.92 42.29 -2.61
N SER A 11 -40.40 41.22 -1.94
CA SER A 11 -41.70 40.51 -2.08
C SER A 11 -41.58 39.26 -2.96
N LEU A 12 -42.04 38.07 -2.58
CA LEU A 12 -43.20 37.74 -1.74
C LEU A 12 -43.05 36.29 -1.22
N LEU A 13 -43.37 36.07 0.05
CA LEU A 13 -43.52 34.75 0.68
C LEU A 13 -44.62 33.92 0.01
N LEU A 14 -44.39 32.61 -0.14
CA LEU A 14 -45.46 31.62 -0.25
C LEU A 14 -45.05 30.36 0.54
N LEU A 15 -45.50 30.34 1.79
CA LEU A 15 -45.57 29.15 2.65
C LEU A 15 -46.61 28.20 2.06
N VAL A 16 -46.25 26.94 1.79
CA VAL A 16 -47.23 25.87 1.59
C VAL A 16 -46.91 24.76 2.58
N SER A 17 -47.62 24.80 3.70
CA SER A 17 -47.70 23.75 4.69
C SER A 17 -48.83 22.79 4.32
N PHE A 18 -48.51 21.53 4.01
CA PHE A 18 -49.48 20.44 3.99
C PHE A 18 -49.38 19.67 5.30
N ILE A 19 -50.39 19.85 6.15
CA ILE A 19 -50.69 18.97 7.28
C ILE A 19 -51.83 18.06 6.79
N ILE A 20 -51.57 16.77 6.65
CA ILE A 20 -52.62 15.76 6.57
C ILE A 20 -52.50 14.91 7.83
N VAL A 21 -53.37 15.22 8.81
CA VAL A 21 -53.70 14.33 9.91
C VAL A 21 -54.85 13.46 9.42
N ALA A 22 -54.60 12.16 9.28
CA ALA A 22 -55.65 11.16 9.17
C ALA A 22 -55.61 10.28 10.43
N CYS A 23 -56.53 10.54 11.35
CA CYS A 23 -56.86 9.60 12.42
C CYS A 23 -57.90 8.60 11.90
N GLY A 24 -57.63 7.31 12.05
CA GLY A 24 -58.61 6.24 11.89
C GLY A 24 -58.16 5.01 12.68
N ASN A 25 -58.91 4.68 13.73
CA ASN A 25 -58.58 3.74 14.80
C ASN A 25 -59.05 2.29 14.49
N GLN A 26 -58.17 1.33 14.78
CA GLN A 26 -58.33 -0.08 15.19
C GLN A 26 -59.48 -0.96 14.66
N ASP A 27 -59.13 -2.11 14.05
CA ASP A 27 -59.20 -3.43 14.72
C ASP A 27 -58.46 -4.55 13.96
N ALA A 28 -58.05 -5.55 14.75
CA ALA A 28 -57.01 -6.57 14.55
C ALA A 28 -57.15 -7.56 13.37
N SER A 29 -55.99 -7.97 12.81
CA SER A 29 -55.66 -9.39 12.62
C SER A 29 -54.14 -9.60 12.43
N ASN A 30 -53.64 -10.66 13.09
CA ASN A 30 -52.24 -11.04 13.22
C ASN A 30 -51.56 -11.39 11.89
N ALA A 31 -50.40 -10.78 11.65
CA ALA A 31 -49.33 -11.38 10.86
C ALA A 31 -48.00 -11.07 11.54
N SER A 32 -47.33 -12.11 12.04
CA SER A 32 -45.94 -12.02 12.47
C SER A 32 -45.09 -11.62 11.26
N THR A 33 -44.53 -10.42 11.31
CA THR A 33 -43.41 -10.03 10.47
C THR A 33 -42.30 -9.62 11.42
N THR A 34 -41.23 -10.39 11.42
CA THR A 34 -39.98 -10.10 12.12
C THR A 34 -39.46 -8.78 11.57
N ASN A 35 -39.68 -7.67 12.29
CA ASN A 35 -38.98 -6.43 12.02
C ASN A 35 -37.52 -6.67 12.38
N GLN A 36 -36.65 -6.74 11.38
CA GLN A 36 -35.26 -6.33 11.58
C GLN A 36 -35.32 -4.85 11.95
N ASP A 37 -34.98 -4.54 13.19
CA ASP A 37 -34.65 -3.18 13.59
C ASP A 37 -33.47 -2.76 12.71
N VAL A 38 -33.74 -1.88 11.75
CA VAL A 38 -32.70 -1.06 11.14
C VAL A 38 -32.27 -0.10 12.25
N VAL A 39 -31.14 -0.41 12.89
CA VAL A 39 -30.46 0.50 13.80
C VAL A 39 -29.97 1.66 12.94
N THR A 40 -30.71 2.77 12.93
CA THR A 40 -30.20 4.05 12.44
C THR A 40 -29.34 4.63 13.56
N ASN A 41 -28.02 4.46 13.48
CA ASN A 41 -27.09 5.20 14.34
C ASN A 41 -27.20 6.69 13.97
N ASP A 42 -27.82 7.49 14.84
CA ASP A 42 -27.97 8.95 14.72
C ASP A 42 -26.70 9.72 15.15
N GLU A 43 -25.61 9.02 15.48
CA GLU A 43 -24.31 9.64 15.81
C GLU A 43 -23.50 9.90 14.53
N ALA A 44 -22.90 11.08 14.44
CA ALA A 44 -22.02 11.43 13.33
C ALA A 44 -20.86 10.40 13.22
N PRO A 45 -20.49 9.97 12.00
CA PRO A 45 -19.40 9.01 11.82
C PRO A 45 -18.09 9.50 12.43
N THR A 46 -17.28 8.56 12.91
CA THR A 46 -15.88 8.84 13.26
C THR A 46 -15.06 8.87 11.97
N VAL A 47 -14.44 10.00 11.66
CA VAL A 47 -13.62 10.16 10.45
C VAL A 47 -12.20 9.67 10.72
N VAL A 48 -11.68 8.84 9.82
CA VAL A 48 -10.28 8.38 9.80
C VAL A 48 -9.64 8.75 8.47
N LYS A 49 -8.62 9.60 8.50
CA LYS A 49 -7.83 10.01 7.35
C LYS A 49 -6.70 9.05 7.10
N VAL A 50 -6.71 8.40 5.93
CA VAL A 50 -5.70 7.42 5.55
C VAL A 50 -4.83 7.95 4.43
N GLY A 51 -3.53 8.10 4.69
CA GLY A 51 -2.54 8.52 3.70
C GLY A 51 -2.08 7.37 2.78
N MET A 52 -1.99 7.64 1.48
CA MET A 52 -1.50 6.69 0.48
C MET A 52 -0.73 7.36 -0.66
N GLY A 53 0.15 6.61 -1.31
CA GLY A 53 1.01 7.12 -2.39
C GLY A 53 0.34 7.17 -3.77
N THR A 54 -0.75 6.42 -3.98
CA THR A 54 -1.33 6.22 -5.32
C THR A 54 -2.85 6.30 -5.33
N GLU A 55 -3.38 6.62 -6.50
CA GLU A 55 -4.83 6.64 -6.75
C GLU A 55 -5.45 5.24 -6.70
N ASP A 56 -4.69 4.21 -7.07
CA ASP A 56 -5.14 2.82 -6.95
C ASP A 56 -5.41 2.43 -5.50
N GLY A 57 -4.61 2.96 -4.56
CA GLY A 57 -4.84 2.84 -3.13
C GLY A 57 -6.15 3.50 -2.68
N ARG A 58 -6.53 4.63 -3.29
CA ARG A 58 -7.80 5.32 -2.95
C ARG A 58 -8.98 4.42 -3.21
N ILE A 59 -9.01 3.76 -4.37
CA ILE A 59 -10.10 2.86 -4.76
C ILE A 59 -10.26 1.72 -3.74
N MET A 60 -9.15 1.16 -3.22
CA MET A 60 -9.19 0.13 -2.19
C MET A 60 -9.76 0.67 -0.87
N TRP A 61 -9.30 1.84 -0.43
CA TRP A 61 -9.78 2.47 0.80
C TRP A 61 -11.23 2.95 0.73
N GLU A 62 -11.72 3.33 -0.46
CA GLU A 62 -13.13 3.66 -0.68
C GLU A 62 -14.03 2.42 -0.49
N GLU A 63 -13.64 1.26 -1.05
CA GLU A 63 -14.38 0.01 -0.86
C GLU A 63 -14.38 -0.46 0.60
N ILE A 64 -13.21 -0.40 1.26
CA ILE A 64 -13.11 -0.70 2.70
C ILE A 64 -13.95 0.28 3.52
N GLY A 65 -13.93 1.57 3.15
CA GLY A 65 -14.67 2.64 3.79
C GLY A 65 -16.18 2.49 3.72
N GLU A 66 -16.73 1.98 2.61
CA GLU A 66 -18.17 1.67 2.49
C GLU A 66 -18.61 0.68 3.57
N ARG A 67 -17.82 -0.39 3.79
CA ARG A 67 -18.12 -1.43 4.79
C ARG A 67 -17.93 -0.92 6.23
N LEU A 68 -16.87 -0.15 6.48
CA LEU A 68 -16.63 0.49 7.78
C LEU A 68 -17.73 1.48 8.15
N LEU A 69 -18.23 2.25 7.19
CA LEU A 69 -19.31 3.20 7.43
C LEU A 69 -20.62 2.48 7.76
N GLU A 70 -20.94 1.42 7.03
CA GLU A 70 -22.17 0.64 7.24
C GLU A 70 -22.20 -0.10 8.58
N HIS A 71 -21.07 -0.69 8.98
CA HIS A 71 -21.04 -1.61 10.12
C HIS A 71 -20.49 -1.01 11.41
N GLU A 72 -19.55 -0.06 11.31
CA GLU A 72 -18.82 0.50 12.46
C GLU A 72 -19.08 2.00 12.66
N ASN A 73 -19.83 2.64 11.75
CA ASN A 73 -20.02 4.09 11.73
C ASN A 73 -18.67 4.86 11.64
N ILE A 74 -17.71 4.30 10.90
CA ILE A 74 -16.39 4.89 10.64
C ILE A 74 -16.34 5.35 9.18
N GLU A 75 -16.07 6.63 8.94
CA GLU A 75 -15.88 7.20 7.61
C GLU A 75 -14.38 7.25 7.29
N ILE A 76 -13.97 6.60 6.19
CA ILE A 76 -12.60 6.71 5.69
C ILE A 76 -12.49 7.93 4.76
N GLU A 77 -11.51 8.80 5.01
CA GLU A 77 -11.10 9.89 4.14
C GLU A 77 -9.73 9.56 3.51
N PRO A 78 -9.68 9.05 2.27
CA PRO A 78 -8.43 8.79 1.57
C PRO A 78 -7.68 10.09 1.25
N VAL A 79 -6.40 10.17 1.61
CA VAL A 79 -5.52 11.31 1.32
C VAL A 79 -4.34 10.85 0.48
N VAL A 80 -4.34 11.23 -0.80
CA VAL A 80 -3.29 10.85 -1.75
C VAL A 80 -2.14 11.86 -1.72
N ILE A 81 -0.94 11.41 -1.34
CA ILE A 81 0.28 12.21 -1.29
C ILE A 81 1.38 11.49 -2.07
N ASN A 82 1.71 11.98 -3.26
CA ASN A 82 2.71 11.38 -4.15
C ASN A 82 4.15 11.84 -3.82
N ASP A 83 4.49 11.85 -2.52
CA ASP A 83 5.81 12.11 -1.97
C ASP A 83 5.89 11.42 -0.60
N PHE A 84 6.71 10.37 -0.51
CA PHE A 84 6.79 9.51 0.66
C PHE A 84 7.25 10.23 1.93
N TYR A 85 8.19 11.16 1.82
CA TYR A 85 8.63 11.96 2.96
C TYR A 85 7.53 12.91 3.44
N GLN A 86 6.79 13.52 2.51
CA GLN A 86 5.64 14.36 2.86
C GLN A 86 4.51 13.53 3.47
N LEU A 87 4.35 12.28 3.06
CA LEU A 87 3.32 11.38 3.60
C LEU A 87 3.59 11.07 5.08
N ASN A 88 4.81 10.70 5.45
CA ASN A 88 5.17 10.51 6.85
C ASN A 88 5.19 11.83 7.65
N ARG A 89 5.51 12.96 7.00
CA ARG A 89 5.41 14.28 7.64
C ARG A 89 3.96 14.61 7.99
N ALA A 90 3.04 14.46 7.04
CA ALA A 90 1.61 14.68 7.25
C ALA A 90 1.07 13.80 8.38
N LEU A 91 1.54 12.55 8.47
CA LEU A 91 1.20 11.69 9.60
C LEU A 91 1.74 12.24 10.92
N SER A 92 3.04 12.55 10.99
CA SER A 92 3.66 13.08 12.21
C SER A 92 3.08 14.42 12.66
N ASP A 93 2.61 15.25 11.73
CA ASP A 93 1.98 16.55 12.01
C ASP A 93 0.50 16.40 12.42
N GLY A 94 -0.09 15.21 12.26
CA GLY A 94 -1.48 14.90 12.60
C GLY A 94 -2.49 15.31 11.51
N ASP A 95 -2.02 15.60 10.29
CA ASP A 95 -2.88 15.92 9.15
C ASP A 95 -3.63 14.68 8.62
N ILE A 96 -3.03 13.50 8.82
CA ILE A 96 -3.63 12.18 8.58
C ILE A 96 -3.48 11.30 9.83
N ASP A 97 -4.35 10.31 9.98
CA ASP A 97 -4.45 9.47 11.17
C ASP A 97 -3.59 8.21 11.08
N MET A 98 -3.47 7.66 9.88
CA MET A 98 -2.60 6.54 9.56
C MET A 98 -2.17 6.60 8.09
N ASN A 99 -1.17 5.81 7.71
CA ASN A 99 -0.82 5.60 6.31
C ASN A 99 -0.54 4.14 5.98
N LEU A 100 -0.52 3.81 4.69
CA LEU A 100 -0.15 2.50 4.15
C LEU A 100 0.66 2.69 2.86
N TYR A 101 1.97 2.53 2.91
CA TYR A 101 2.81 2.58 1.69
C TYR A 101 4.26 2.09 1.86
N GLN A 102 4.79 2.04 3.08
CA GLN A 102 6.24 1.93 3.34
C GLN A 102 6.65 0.58 3.91
N TYR A 103 7.91 0.20 3.70
CA TYR A 103 8.54 -0.92 4.41
C TYR A 103 9.05 -0.52 5.79
N ILE A 104 9.28 -1.50 6.66
CA ILE A 104 9.89 -1.32 8.00
C ILE A 104 11.21 -0.55 7.90
N SER A 105 12.04 -0.90 6.91
CA SER A 105 13.36 -0.29 6.69
C SER A 105 13.29 1.21 6.39
N PHE A 106 12.29 1.63 5.62
CA PHE A 106 12.06 3.04 5.32
C PHE A 106 11.52 3.80 6.54
N LEU A 107 10.57 3.21 7.27
CA LEU A 107 10.02 3.82 8.50
C LEU A 107 11.12 4.06 9.54
N ALA A 108 12.02 3.08 9.71
CA ALA A 108 13.14 3.18 10.64
C ALA A 108 14.08 4.34 10.29
N GLN A 109 14.49 4.43 9.01
CA GLN A 109 15.34 5.52 8.54
C GLN A 109 14.64 6.88 8.65
N TYR A 110 13.36 6.97 8.27
CA TYR A 110 12.61 8.21 8.38
C TYR A 110 12.53 8.71 9.82
N ASN A 111 12.24 7.83 10.79
CA ASN A 111 12.19 8.19 12.20
C ASN A 111 13.55 8.70 12.71
N GLU A 112 14.66 8.07 12.29
CA GLU A 112 16.01 8.55 12.61
C GLU A 112 16.28 9.94 12.02
N ASP A 113 16.05 10.11 10.72
CA ASP A 113 16.38 11.35 9.99
C ASP A 113 15.50 12.53 10.43
N ALA A 114 14.21 12.29 10.67
CA ALA A 114 13.23 13.31 11.01
C ALA A 114 13.08 13.54 12.52
N GLY A 115 13.66 12.68 13.37
CA GLY A 115 13.50 12.72 14.82
C GLY A 115 12.06 12.44 15.28
N THR A 116 11.35 11.58 14.55
CA THR A 116 9.96 11.18 14.83
C THR A 116 9.90 9.81 15.49
N GLU A 117 8.73 9.45 16.04
CA GLU A 117 8.49 8.14 16.63
C GLU A 117 7.24 7.47 16.04
N LEU A 118 7.07 7.51 14.73
CA LEU A 118 5.96 6.83 14.05
C LEU A 118 6.04 5.31 14.27
N ARG A 119 4.90 4.64 14.42
CA ARG A 119 4.84 3.21 14.80
C ARG A 119 3.90 2.43 13.88
N PRO A 120 4.28 1.20 13.49
CA PRO A 120 3.40 0.38 12.69
C PRO A 120 2.28 -0.25 13.54
N ILE A 121 1.11 -0.41 12.94
CA ILE A 121 -0.11 -0.96 13.58
C ILE A 121 -0.76 -2.09 12.77
N GLY A 122 -0.27 -2.36 11.57
CA GLY A 122 -0.76 -3.44 10.72
C GLY A 122 0.21 -3.73 9.59
N TYR A 123 0.11 -4.91 9.01
CA TYR A 123 0.76 -5.24 7.75
C TYR A 123 -0.20 -4.99 6.57
N GLY A 124 0.37 -4.50 5.48
CA GLY A 124 -0.25 -4.33 4.19
C GLY A 124 -0.03 -5.54 3.30
N SER A 125 0.53 -5.31 2.11
CA SER A 125 0.86 -6.37 1.14
C SER A 125 2.37 -6.55 0.98
N ILE A 126 2.77 -7.71 0.49
CA ILE A 126 4.08 -7.93 -0.12
C ILE A 126 3.93 -7.61 -1.61
N PRO A 127 4.68 -6.64 -2.16
CA PRO A 127 4.74 -6.41 -3.60
C PRO A 127 5.77 -7.39 -4.21
N PRO A 128 5.34 -8.47 -4.90
CA PRO A 128 6.27 -9.50 -5.34
C PRO A 128 7.23 -8.93 -6.38
N ILE A 129 8.52 -9.21 -6.23
CA ILE A 129 9.52 -8.88 -7.24
C ILE A 129 9.60 -9.99 -8.29
N ALA A 130 9.82 -9.61 -9.54
CA ALA A 130 9.97 -10.55 -10.64
C ALA A 130 11.15 -10.17 -11.54
N ILE A 131 11.73 -11.20 -12.17
CA ILE A 131 12.77 -11.08 -13.18
C ILE A 131 12.13 -11.30 -14.55
N PHE A 132 12.16 -10.28 -15.38
CA PHE A 132 11.77 -10.31 -16.78
C PHE A 132 13.00 -10.24 -17.66
N ALA A 133 12.92 -10.72 -18.90
CA ALA A 133 14.02 -10.67 -19.84
C ALA A 133 13.54 -10.45 -21.27
N ASP A 134 14.48 -10.16 -22.17
CA ASP A 134 14.19 -10.03 -23.59
C ASP A 134 13.47 -11.31 -24.06
N PRO A 135 12.44 -11.22 -24.92
CA PRO A 135 11.68 -12.39 -25.36
C PRO A 135 12.51 -13.48 -26.06
N SER A 136 13.77 -13.24 -26.42
CA SER A 136 14.69 -14.27 -26.89
C SER A 136 15.27 -15.15 -25.78
N ILE A 137 15.22 -14.70 -24.51
CA ILE A 137 15.67 -15.41 -23.31
C ILE A 137 14.45 -16.09 -22.68
N GLN A 138 14.45 -17.42 -22.64
CA GLN A 138 13.26 -18.20 -22.25
C GLN A 138 13.34 -18.79 -20.82
N SER A 139 14.51 -18.71 -20.19
CA SER A 139 14.75 -19.20 -18.84
C SER A 139 15.92 -18.48 -18.19
N ILE A 140 16.04 -18.59 -16.85
CA ILE A 140 17.17 -18.05 -16.09
C ILE A 140 18.52 -18.60 -16.60
N ASP A 141 18.54 -19.88 -16.99
CA ASP A 141 19.74 -20.53 -17.51
C ASP A 141 20.20 -19.95 -18.86
N ASP A 142 19.25 -19.46 -19.67
CA ASP A 142 19.47 -18.89 -21.01
C ASP A 142 20.00 -17.46 -20.99
N ILE A 143 20.06 -16.80 -19.82
CA ILE A 143 20.61 -15.43 -19.70
C ILE A 143 22.06 -15.45 -20.20
N PRO A 144 22.42 -14.63 -21.21
CA PRO A 144 23.75 -14.69 -21.82
C PRO A 144 24.82 -14.10 -20.89
N ASP A 145 26.06 -14.51 -21.12
CA ASP A 145 27.20 -13.87 -20.48
C ASP A 145 27.26 -12.39 -20.89
N GLY A 146 27.52 -11.49 -19.92
CA GLY A 146 27.52 -10.05 -20.15
C GLY A 146 26.14 -9.40 -20.25
N ALA A 147 25.06 -10.13 -19.95
CA ALA A 147 23.71 -9.55 -19.96
C ALA A 147 23.62 -8.33 -19.04
N ARG A 148 22.97 -7.28 -19.54
CA ARG A 148 22.67 -6.05 -18.80
C ARG A 148 21.40 -6.26 -17.97
N VAL A 149 21.48 -5.99 -16.68
CA VAL A 149 20.42 -6.22 -15.69
C VAL A 149 20.02 -4.89 -15.06
N SER A 150 18.78 -4.44 -15.27
CA SER A 150 18.25 -3.26 -14.59
C SER A 150 17.49 -3.60 -13.31
N PHE A 151 17.56 -2.67 -12.35
CA PHE A 151 16.74 -2.58 -11.15
C PHE A 151 16.74 -1.14 -10.63
N THR A 152 15.84 -0.83 -9.69
CA THR A 152 15.73 0.52 -9.12
C THR A 152 16.98 0.91 -8.33
N ASP A 153 17.43 2.15 -8.45
CA ASP A 153 18.73 2.65 -7.96
C ASP A 153 18.76 3.11 -6.49
N ASP A 154 17.71 2.86 -5.71
CA ASP A 154 17.73 3.13 -4.27
C ASP A 154 18.22 1.92 -3.45
N PRO A 155 18.84 2.14 -2.26
CA PRO A 155 19.47 1.06 -1.48
C PRO A 155 18.54 -0.10 -1.11
N VAL A 156 17.24 0.18 -0.91
CA VAL A 156 16.26 -0.83 -0.47
C VAL A 156 15.89 -1.75 -1.63
N ASN A 157 15.67 -1.18 -2.82
CA ASN A 157 15.38 -1.99 -4.01
C ASN A 157 16.62 -2.67 -4.58
N ILE A 158 17.83 -2.11 -4.40
CA ILE A 158 19.09 -2.79 -4.71
C ILE A 158 19.22 -4.06 -3.86
N ASP A 159 19.06 -3.95 -2.54
CA ASP A 159 19.16 -5.09 -1.63
C ASP A 159 18.16 -6.19 -1.99
N ASN A 160 16.88 -5.84 -2.18
CA ASN A 160 15.86 -6.81 -2.61
C ASN A 160 16.21 -7.46 -3.96
N SER A 161 16.65 -6.68 -4.95
CA SER A 161 17.03 -7.21 -6.28
C SER A 161 18.20 -8.20 -6.20
N LEU A 162 19.18 -7.94 -5.35
CA LEU A 162 20.31 -8.84 -5.12
C LEU A 162 19.88 -10.14 -4.43
N ILE A 163 18.92 -10.08 -3.50
CA ILE A 163 18.30 -11.27 -2.90
C ILE A 163 17.63 -12.13 -3.99
N GLN A 164 16.89 -11.51 -4.92
CA GLN A 164 16.22 -12.25 -5.99
C GLN A 164 17.23 -12.87 -6.98
N LEU A 165 18.28 -12.13 -7.36
CA LEU A 165 19.35 -12.64 -8.22
C LEU A 165 20.09 -13.83 -7.59
N LYS A 166 20.40 -13.75 -6.28
CA LYS A 166 20.98 -14.84 -5.52
C LYS A 166 20.05 -16.04 -5.49
N THR A 167 18.77 -15.82 -5.20
CA THR A 167 17.77 -16.89 -5.08
C THR A 167 17.53 -17.59 -6.43
N ALA A 168 17.59 -16.84 -7.53
CA ALA A 168 17.56 -17.36 -8.89
C ALA A 168 18.87 -18.05 -9.33
N GLY A 169 19.92 -18.04 -8.50
CA GLY A 169 21.20 -18.69 -8.79
C GLY A 169 22.10 -17.95 -9.79
N LEU A 170 21.84 -16.65 -10.03
CA LEU A 170 22.59 -15.84 -10.98
C LEU A 170 23.88 -15.25 -10.39
N ILE A 171 23.91 -15.02 -9.08
CA ILE A 171 25.05 -14.48 -8.34
C ILE A 171 25.21 -15.15 -6.97
N GLU A 172 26.38 -14.98 -6.35
CA GLU A 172 26.56 -15.15 -4.91
C GLU A 172 26.91 -13.80 -4.28
N VAL A 173 26.41 -13.58 -3.07
CA VAL A 173 26.60 -12.35 -2.29
C VAL A 173 27.04 -12.71 -0.87
N GLU A 174 27.92 -11.90 -0.29
CA GLU A 174 28.28 -11.97 1.12
C GLU A 174 27.17 -11.33 1.96
N GLU A 175 26.58 -12.10 2.87
CA GLU A 175 25.59 -11.62 3.82
C GLU A 175 26.25 -11.36 5.17
N VAL A 176 26.03 -10.16 5.70
CA VAL A 176 26.43 -9.77 7.05
C VAL A 176 25.15 -9.43 7.81
N GLU A 177 24.97 -10.04 8.98
CA GLU A 177 23.82 -9.78 9.83
C GLU A 177 23.75 -8.27 10.18
N GLY A 178 22.59 -7.66 10.00
CA GLY A 178 22.41 -6.22 10.23
C GLY A 178 22.91 -5.32 9.09
N GLU A 179 23.35 -5.86 7.95
CA GLU A 179 23.73 -5.08 6.76
C GLU A 179 22.82 -5.37 5.56
N ARG A 180 22.49 -4.32 4.81
CA ARG A 180 21.84 -4.45 3.49
C ARG A 180 22.85 -4.97 2.47
N LEU A 181 22.41 -5.74 1.48
CA LEU A 181 23.23 -6.06 0.33
C LEU A 181 23.45 -4.82 -0.54
N SER A 182 24.62 -4.80 -1.16
CA SER A 182 25.01 -3.82 -2.16
C SER A 182 25.85 -4.50 -3.24
N ILE A 183 25.99 -3.86 -4.40
CA ILE A 183 26.67 -4.47 -5.55
C ILE A 183 28.13 -4.85 -5.22
N ASP A 184 28.80 -4.13 -4.31
CA ASP A 184 30.16 -4.43 -3.86
C ASP A 184 30.25 -5.69 -2.97
N LYS A 185 29.12 -6.22 -2.47
CA LYS A 185 29.04 -7.46 -1.71
C LYS A 185 28.93 -8.71 -2.59
N ILE A 186 28.87 -8.57 -3.91
CA ILE A 186 28.82 -9.70 -4.85
C ILE A 186 30.17 -10.43 -4.84
N THR A 187 30.16 -11.70 -4.43
CA THR A 187 31.35 -12.55 -4.31
C THR A 187 31.55 -13.45 -5.51
N ASN A 188 30.48 -13.78 -6.25
CA ASN A 188 30.52 -14.56 -7.47
C ASN A 188 29.51 -14.03 -8.50
N ASN A 189 29.96 -13.81 -9.74
CA ASN A 189 29.13 -13.39 -10.88
C ASN A 189 29.55 -14.21 -12.12
N PRO A 190 29.13 -15.48 -12.22
CA PRO A 190 29.66 -16.43 -13.21
C PRO A 190 29.34 -16.05 -14.66
N LYS A 191 28.22 -15.35 -14.90
CA LYS A 191 27.81 -14.86 -16.22
C LYS A 191 28.36 -13.46 -16.53
N ASN A 192 29.17 -12.86 -15.65
CA ASN A 192 29.68 -11.50 -15.81
C ASN A 192 28.56 -10.48 -16.13
N LEU A 193 27.43 -10.59 -15.42
CA LEU A 193 26.28 -9.70 -15.58
C LEU A 193 26.69 -8.25 -15.33
N GLU A 194 26.16 -7.34 -16.14
CA GLU A 194 26.35 -5.89 -16.00
C GLU A 194 25.15 -5.28 -15.29
N PHE A 195 25.32 -4.81 -14.06
CA PHE A 195 24.24 -4.19 -13.29
C PHE A 195 24.07 -2.72 -13.66
N ILE A 196 22.86 -2.34 -14.05
CA ILE A 196 22.47 -1.00 -14.48
C ILE A 196 21.35 -0.48 -13.56
N PRO A 197 21.70 0.11 -12.40
CA PRO A 197 20.72 0.77 -11.55
C PRO A 197 20.11 1.97 -12.30
N LEU A 198 18.78 2.09 -12.27
CA LEU A 198 18.03 3.15 -12.94
C LEU A 198 16.95 3.71 -12.00
N GLU A 199 16.43 4.90 -12.30
CA GLU A 199 15.23 5.39 -11.60
C GLU A 199 14.03 4.45 -11.88
N GLY A 200 13.15 4.24 -10.89
CA GLY A 200 12.06 3.25 -10.98
C GLY A 200 11.23 3.30 -12.29
N PRO A 201 10.75 4.48 -12.74
CA PRO A 201 10.03 4.59 -14.01
C PRO A 201 10.86 4.22 -15.25
N GLU A 202 12.18 4.33 -15.20
CA GLU A 202 13.08 3.94 -16.29
C GLU A 202 13.28 2.43 -16.34
N VAL A 203 13.38 1.76 -15.17
CA VAL A 203 13.46 0.30 -15.07
C VAL A 203 12.34 -0.34 -15.88
N ALA A 204 11.08 0.07 -15.64
CA ALA A 204 9.88 -0.49 -16.26
C ALA A 204 9.87 -0.42 -17.81
N ARG A 205 10.65 0.51 -18.41
CA ARG A 205 10.76 0.67 -19.88
C ARG A 205 12.08 0.16 -20.46
N SER A 206 13.07 -0.11 -19.61
CA SER A 206 14.43 -0.48 -20.03
C SER A 206 14.46 -1.73 -20.92
N LEU A 207 13.59 -2.71 -20.63
CA LEU A 207 13.49 -3.93 -21.41
C LEU A 207 12.84 -3.68 -22.79
N ALA A 208 11.75 -2.91 -22.82
CA ALA A 208 11.03 -2.59 -24.06
C ALA A 208 11.85 -1.69 -25.03
N THR A 209 12.81 -0.94 -24.50
CA THR A 209 13.71 -0.07 -25.27
C THR A 209 14.95 -0.80 -25.79
N GLY A 210 15.24 -2.00 -25.27
CA GLY A 210 16.46 -2.76 -25.57
C GLY A 210 17.71 -2.20 -24.88
N ASP A 211 17.54 -1.34 -23.87
CA ASP A 211 18.63 -0.77 -23.08
C ASP A 211 19.20 -1.77 -22.07
N VAL A 212 18.45 -2.83 -21.77
CA VAL A 212 18.89 -3.98 -20.96
C VAL A 212 18.40 -5.30 -21.56
N ASP A 213 18.96 -6.40 -21.09
CA ASP A 213 18.59 -7.76 -21.48
C ASP A 213 17.69 -8.42 -20.42
N VAL A 214 17.82 -7.98 -19.15
CA VAL A 214 17.07 -8.44 -17.99
C VAL A 214 16.62 -7.24 -17.16
N MET A 215 15.39 -7.30 -16.65
CA MET A 215 14.78 -6.28 -15.79
C MET A 215 14.26 -6.94 -14.52
N ILE A 216 14.60 -6.38 -13.36
CA ILE A 216 14.08 -6.79 -12.06
C ILE A 216 13.20 -5.67 -11.53
N THR A 217 11.91 -5.96 -11.31
CA THR A 217 10.96 -4.97 -10.81
C THR A 217 9.77 -5.64 -10.14
N GLY A 218 9.01 -4.89 -9.35
CA GLY A 218 7.77 -5.36 -8.73
C GLY A 218 6.69 -5.66 -9.78
N LEU A 219 5.90 -6.72 -9.55
CA LEU A 219 4.83 -7.14 -10.48
C LEU A 219 3.83 -6.02 -10.80
N SER A 220 3.51 -5.15 -9.84
CA SER A 220 2.60 -4.02 -10.09
C SER A 220 3.18 -3.05 -11.14
N MET A 221 4.47 -2.72 -11.02
CA MET A 221 5.14 -1.81 -11.96
C MET A 221 5.34 -2.47 -13.33
N ALA A 222 5.62 -3.78 -13.35
CA ALA A 222 5.66 -4.56 -14.58
C ALA A 222 4.30 -4.56 -15.31
N ASN A 223 3.21 -4.76 -14.56
CA ASN A 223 1.84 -4.72 -15.08
C ASN A 223 1.50 -3.35 -15.71
N ASP A 224 1.90 -2.25 -15.06
CA ASP A 224 1.71 -0.89 -15.60
C ASP A 224 2.49 -0.67 -16.91
N ALA A 225 3.63 -1.35 -17.07
CA ALA A 225 4.41 -1.37 -18.29
C ALA A 225 3.91 -2.38 -19.34
N GLY A 226 2.84 -3.12 -19.04
CA GLY A 226 2.20 -4.07 -19.96
C GLY A 226 2.78 -5.49 -19.92
N PHE A 227 3.71 -5.77 -19.01
CA PHE A 227 4.14 -7.14 -18.71
C PHE A 227 3.09 -7.84 -17.87
N LYS A 228 3.07 -9.16 -17.91
CA LYS A 228 2.22 -9.99 -17.06
C LYS A 228 3.06 -10.96 -16.24
N PRO A 229 2.53 -11.51 -15.14
CA PRO A 229 3.24 -12.54 -14.38
C PRO A 229 3.73 -13.72 -15.24
N GLU A 230 2.96 -14.11 -16.26
CA GLU A 230 3.31 -15.19 -17.20
C GLU A 230 4.53 -14.88 -18.10
N ASP A 231 4.93 -13.62 -18.21
CA ASP A 231 6.12 -13.20 -18.96
C ASP A 231 7.41 -13.24 -18.12
N ALA A 232 7.31 -13.46 -16.79
CA ALA A 232 8.46 -13.47 -15.90
C ALA A 232 9.25 -14.79 -16.02
N LEU A 233 10.58 -14.70 -16.02
CA LEU A 233 11.47 -15.85 -15.88
C LEU A 233 11.50 -16.40 -14.46
N TYR A 234 11.25 -15.53 -13.50
CA TYR A 234 11.22 -15.82 -12.08
C TYR A 234 10.30 -14.82 -11.38
N ILE A 235 9.50 -15.32 -10.44
CA ILE A 235 8.73 -14.52 -9.50
C ILE A 235 9.19 -14.92 -8.11
N GLU A 236 9.40 -13.91 -7.26
CA GLU A 236 9.75 -14.08 -5.86
C GLU A 236 8.79 -15.06 -5.16
N ASP A 237 9.38 -15.97 -4.39
CA ASP A 237 8.64 -16.80 -3.45
C ASP A 237 8.33 -15.96 -2.20
N THR A 238 7.14 -15.37 -2.16
CA THR A 238 6.79 -14.39 -1.13
C THR A 238 6.73 -14.97 0.28
N ASP A 239 6.63 -16.30 0.42
CA ASP A 239 6.74 -16.99 1.72
C ASP A 239 8.15 -16.88 2.31
N LYS A 240 9.15 -16.46 1.51
CA LYS A 240 10.54 -16.25 1.92
C LYS A 240 10.95 -14.78 1.89
N THR A 241 10.04 -13.86 1.57
CA THR A 241 10.33 -12.43 1.60
C THR A 241 10.77 -12.03 3.02
N PRO A 242 11.93 -11.39 3.19
CA PRO A 242 12.33 -10.90 4.50
C PRO A 242 11.27 -9.97 5.11
N TYR A 243 11.02 -10.11 6.42
CA TYR A 243 9.97 -9.39 7.14
C TYR A 243 10.04 -7.85 6.94
N TYR A 244 11.24 -7.31 6.74
CA TYR A 244 11.48 -5.88 6.52
C TYR A 244 11.16 -5.37 5.10
N TYR A 245 10.64 -6.22 4.20
CA TYR A 245 10.11 -5.88 2.87
C TYR A 245 8.58 -5.95 2.78
N GLN A 246 7.90 -6.17 3.91
CA GLN A 246 6.45 -6.09 3.97
C GLN A 246 6.01 -4.63 4.06
N VAL A 247 4.99 -4.24 3.29
CA VAL A 247 4.39 -2.90 3.42
C VAL A 247 3.67 -2.82 4.76
N MET A 248 3.80 -1.70 5.46
CA MET A 248 3.26 -1.49 6.80
C MET A 248 2.22 -0.38 6.82
N MET A 249 1.21 -0.56 7.67
CA MET A 249 0.36 0.52 8.13
C MET A 249 0.98 1.20 9.34
N VAL A 250 1.05 2.52 9.33
CA VAL A 250 1.76 3.30 10.34
C VAL A 250 0.86 4.40 10.90
N THR A 251 0.97 4.66 12.20
CA THR A 251 0.33 5.79 12.89
C THR A 251 1.31 6.49 13.84
N ASN A 252 0.86 7.54 14.53
CA ASN A 252 1.62 8.18 15.61
C ASN A 252 1.71 7.28 16.84
N LYS A 253 2.81 7.37 17.59
CA LYS A 253 3.07 6.55 18.78
C LYS A 253 1.95 6.55 19.81
N ASP A 254 1.27 7.67 20.00
CA ASP A 254 0.19 7.83 20.97
C ASP A 254 -1.14 7.18 20.52
N ARG A 255 -1.19 6.67 19.28
CA ARG A 255 -2.37 6.04 18.67
C ARG A 255 -2.20 4.56 18.34
N VAL A 256 -1.10 3.94 18.75
CA VAL A 256 -0.86 2.49 18.53
C VAL A 256 -1.96 1.62 19.16
N ASP A 257 -2.57 2.09 20.24
CA ASP A 257 -3.65 1.42 20.95
C ASP A 257 -5.05 1.97 20.62
N ASP A 258 -5.17 2.80 19.57
CA ASP A 258 -6.46 3.36 19.14
C ASP A 258 -7.34 2.26 18.55
N GLU A 259 -8.43 1.92 19.25
CA GLU A 259 -9.34 0.86 18.86
C GLU A 259 -10.03 1.14 17.51
N VAL A 260 -10.24 2.41 17.14
CA VAL A 260 -10.79 2.77 15.82
C VAL A 260 -9.80 2.39 14.73
N LEU A 261 -8.52 2.71 14.92
CA LEU A 261 -7.48 2.35 13.94
C LEU A 261 -7.28 0.84 13.85
N LYS A 262 -7.40 0.11 14.98
CA LYS A 262 -7.37 -1.36 14.97
C LYS A 262 -8.54 -1.94 14.16
N THR A 263 -9.75 -1.41 14.32
CA THR A 263 -10.90 -1.81 13.49
C THR A 263 -10.65 -1.54 12.00
N VAL A 264 -10.03 -0.40 11.66
CA VAL A 264 -9.65 -0.10 10.27
C VAL A 264 -8.65 -1.13 9.72
N VAL A 265 -7.64 -1.50 10.53
CA VAL A 265 -6.67 -2.56 10.18
C VAL A 265 -7.39 -3.90 9.98
N ASP A 266 -8.31 -4.30 10.85
CA ASP A 266 -9.06 -5.56 10.75
C ASP A 266 -9.89 -5.63 9.45
N TYR A 267 -10.54 -4.53 9.06
CA TYR A 267 -11.29 -4.47 7.81
C TYR A 267 -10.38 -4.55 6.59
N TYR A 268 -9.22 -3.89 6.62
CA TYR A 268 -8.21 -4.06 5.57
C TYR A 268 -7.72 -5.51 5.51
N GLN A 269 -7.46 -6.14 6.65
CA GLN A 269 -6.90 -7.49 6.73
C GLN A 269 -7.94 -8.62 6.58
N SER A 270 -9.19 -8.26 6.26
CA SER A 270 -10.30 -9.20 6.09
C SER A 270 -10.19 -10.04 4.81
N GLU A 271 -10.79 -11.23 4.82
CA GLU A 271 -10.89 -12.10 3.64
C GLU A 271 -11.57 -11.41 2.45
N GLU A 272 -12.52 -10.50 2.73
CA GLU A 272 -13.24 -9.74 1.73
C GLU A 272 -12.31 -8.78 0.97
N THR A 273 -11.47 -8.02 1.69
CA THR A 273 -10.46 -7.15 1.07
C THR A 273 -9.46 -7.98 0.26
N VAL A 274 -8.99 -9.11 0.79
CA VAL A 274 -8.09 -10.01 0.06
C VAL A 274 -8.72 -10.47 -1.25
N LYS A 275 -10.00 -10.85 -1.21
CA LYS A 275 -10.74 -11.29 -2.39
C LYS A 275 -10.89 -10.17 -3.42
N SER A 276 -11.24 -8.95 -2.99
CA SER A 276 -11.38 -7.81 -3.90
C SER A 276 -10.05 -7.42 -4.55
N GLU A 277 -8.99 -7.32 -3.75
CA GLU A 277 -7.67 -6.94 -4.25
C GLU A 277 -7.08 -7.99 -5.19
N LYS A 278 -7.26 -9.29 -4.90
CA LYS A 278 -6.91 -10.35 -5.85
C LYS A 278 -7.72 -10.28 -7.15
N ALA A 279 -8.98 -9.88 -7.10
CA ALA A 279 -9.78 -9.71 -8.33
C ALA A 279 -9.29 -8.52 -9.17
N ARG A 280 -8.79 -7.46 -8.54
CA ARG A 280 -8.27 -6.26 -9.21
C ARG A 280 -6.84 -6.45 -9.73
N ARG A 281 -5.98 -7.08 -8.94
CA ARG A 281 -4.52 -7.07 -9.12
C ARG A 281 -3.92 -8.45 -9.41
N GLY A 282 -4.70 -9.52 -9.29
CA GLY A 282 -4.24 -10.88 -9.48
C GLY A 282 -3.09 -11.22 -8.53
N ASP A 283 -2.05 -11.88 -9.06
CA ASP A 283 -0.89 -12.33 -8.29
C ASP A 283 0.05 -11.19 -7.89
N ALA A 284 -0.19 -9.96 -8.34
CA ALA A 284 0.56 -8.78 -7.89
C ALA A 284 0.14 -8.30 -6.48
N TYR A 285 -0.89 -8.92 -5.88
CA TYR A 285 -1.31 -8.66 -4.51
C TYR A 285 -1.14 -9.90 -3.64
N VAL A 286 -0.19 -9.82 -2.70
CA VAL A 286 0.04 -10.85 -1.69
C VAL A 286 -0.17 -10.22 -0.30
N PRO A 287 -1.12 -10.70 0.51
CA PRO A 287 -1.29 -10.19 1.87
C PRO A 287 -0.05 -10.54 2.72
N ALA A 288 0.44 -9.58 3.50
CA ALA A 288 1.66 -9.74 4.29
C ALA A 288 1.44 -10.20 5.73
N TRP A 289 0.19 -10.30 6.18
CA TRP A 289 -0.13 -10.66 7.56
C TRP A 289 -0.38 -12.15 7.75
N HIS A 290 0.21 -12.72 8.80
CA HIS A 290 -0.08 -14.06 9.29
C HIS A 290 -0.54 -14.06 10.76
N GLU A 291 -1.20 -15.14 11.17
CA GLU A 291 -1.71 -15.27 12.53
C GLU A 291 -0.55 -15.23 13.56
N GLY A 292 -0.63 -14.31 14.51
CA GLY A 292 0.35 -14.18 15.60
C GLY A 292 1.57 -13.30 15.29
N GLU A 293 1.67 -12.72 14.09
CA GLU A 293 2.68 -11.72 13.79
C GLU A 293 2.31 -10.37 14.38
N THR A 294 3.31 -9.62 14.85
CA THR A 294 3.07 -8.27 15.35
C THR A 294 3.99 -7.25 14.66
N PRO A 295 3.40 -6.29 13.94
CA PRO A 295 4.17 -5.34 13.13
C PRO A 295 5.09 -4.46 13.98
N LEU A 296 4.73 -4.24 15.24
CA LEU A 296 5.52 -3.46 16.19
C LEU A 296 6.76 -4.22 16.70
N GLU A 297 6.65 -5.51 17.00
CA GLU A 297 7.81 -6.31 17.43
C GLU A 297 8.81 -6.46 16.28
N ASP A 298 8.33 -6.67 15.06
CA ASP A 298 9.19 -6.71 13.87
C ASP A 298 9.91 -5.38 13.62
N TYR A 299 9.22 -4.25 13.83
CA TYR A 299 9.86 -2.94 13.73
C TYR A 299 10.92 -2.74 14.82
N ASP A 300 10.62 -3.07 16.08
CA ASP A 300 11.57 -2.93 17.18
C ASP A 300 12.80 -3.84 16.99
N LYS A 301 12.58 -5.06 16.47
CA LYS A 301 13.63 -5.99 16.05
C LYS A 301 14.50 -5.40 14.94
N TYR A 302 13.90 -4.84 13.89
CA TYR A 302 14.65 -4.21 12.80
C TYR A 302 15.52 -3.06 13.29
N VAL A 303 14.96 -2.19 14.13
CA VAL A 303 15.71 -1.07 14.72
C VAL A 303 16.89 -1.59 15.55
N GLU A 304 16.72 -2.67 16.29
CA GLU A 304 17.81 -3.29 17.05
C GLU A 304 18.91 -3.89 16.17
N GLU A 305 18.52 -4.59 15.11
CA GLU A 305 19.45 -5.29 14.20
C GLU A 305 20.20 -4.32 13.27
N PHE A 306 19.52 -3.31 12.73
CA PHE A 306 20.02 -2.52 11.60
C PHE A 306 20.32 -1.05 11.92
N MET A 307 19.76 -0.47 12.99
CA MET A 307 19.86 0.97 13.25
C MET A 307 20.71 1.36 14.47
N LYS A 308 21.09 0.41 15.35
CA LYS A 308 21.80 0.71 16.61
C LYS A 308 23.35 0.77 16.50
N ASN A 309 23.92 0.97 15.32
CA ASN A 309 25.38 1.01 15.10
C ASN A 309 25.94 2.43 14.98
#